data_AF-A0A7W7S648-F1
#
_entry.id   AF-A0A7W7S648-F1
#
_cell.length_a   1.000
_cell.length_b   1.000
_cell.length_c   1.000
_cell.angle_alpha   90.00
_cell.angle_beta   90.00
_cell.angle_gamma   90.00
#
_symmetry.space_group_name_H-M   'P 1'
#
loop_
_entity.id
_entity.type
_entity.pdbx_description
1 polymer ?
#
loop_
_entity_poly.entity_id
_entity_poly.type
_entity_poly.pdbx_seq_one_letter_code
_entity_poly.pdbx_strand_id
1 'polypeptide(L)'
;MGESNSGSAAGVVLVNGRTRVWVRDGVLHWQRGRSSLTVPGARIRRVECAESSLQVDFLDESGTAATLTTRHRNPAVTAALGAEIRAIVGDAAPGGSAEAVRRQVRRVWPVRAVAGLVRRVRHGSRWWRAATVHLCVGLPAAIWLPVEPRFLGVVAWLVLPLCPALLRAWVVMAELDTWWVMRRRGVTVRARFESDHQSESATAYVAHFRTLEGREVSAYGQIRSSRDEIRYDPQDPSQVDAVPRATRLAIAAGTFMLAGVVGVAAGLPALVWLVLLVAQRF
;
A
#
# COMPACT_ATOMS: atom_id res chain seq x y z
N MET A 1 6.04 -19.64 -30.43
CA MET A 1 4.61 -19.82 -30.08
C MET A 1 4.52 -19.82 -28.57
N GLY A 2 4.33 -18.65 -27.96
CA GLY A 2 4.12 -18.54 -26.52
C GLY A 2 2.64 -18.64 -26.26
N GLU A 3 2.22 -19.67 -25.54
CA GLU A 3 0.87 -19.73 -24.99
C GLU A 3 0.66 -18.46 -24.16
N SER A 4 -0.17 -17.56 -24.67
CA SER A 4 -0.70 -16.46 -23.88
C SER A 4 -1.48 -17.12 -22.76
N ASN A 5 -0.86 -17.21 -21.59
CA ASN A 5 -1.50 -17.59 -20.36
C ASN A 5 -2.52 -16.48 -20.06
N SER A 6 -3.67 -16.54 -20.73
CA SER A 6 -4.87 -15.74 -20.54
C SER A 6 -5.56 -16.24 -19.27
N GLY A 7 -4.78 -16.31 -18.19
CA GLY A 7 -5.32 -16.50 -16.85
C GLY A 7 -6.26 -15.34 -16.59
N SER A 8 -7.54 -15.69 -16.44
CA SER A 8 -8.67 -14.78 -16.17
C SER A 8 -8.23 -13.55 -15.38
N ALA A 9 -8.55 -12.37 -15.89
CA ALA A 9 -8.34 -11.09 -15.21
C ALA A 9 -8.78 -11.21 -13.74
N ALA A 10 -7.88 -10.78 -12.86
CA ALA A 10 -7.83 -11.25 -11.49
C ALA A 10 -8.92 -10.60 -10.62
N GLY A 11 -9.56 -11.43 -9.78
CA GLY A 11 -10.81 -11.11 -9.09
C GLY A 11 -10.73 -10.11 -7.93
N VAL A 12 -11.90 -9.84 -7.35
CA VAL A 12 -12.12 -8.88 -6.27
C VAL A 12 -11.49 -9.38 -4.96
N VAL A 13 -10.82 -8.48 -4.23
CA VAL A 13 -10.25 -8.78 -2.91
C VAL A 13 -10.94 -7.94 -1.85
N LEU A 14 -11.71 -8.60 -0.99
CA LEU A 14 -12.26 -7.94 0.19
C LEU A 14 -11.18 -7.87 1.26
N VAL A 15 -10.80 -6.65 1.65
CA VAL A 15 -9.84 -6.40 2.75
C VAL A 15 -10.55 -5.61 3.86
N ASN A 16 -10.78 -6.25 5.01
CA ASN A 16 -11.32 -5.58 6.20
C ASN A 16 -10.48 -5.90 7.45
N GLY A 17 -9.67 -4.93 7.87
CA GLY A 17 -8.81 -5.06 9.05
C GLY A 17 -7.83 -6.23 8.92
N ARG A 18 -8.06 -7.29 9.70
CA ARG A 18 -7.25 -8.53 9.67
C ARG A 18 -7.81 -9.59 8.72
N THR A 19 -9.01 -9.39 8.17
CA THR A 19 -9.68 -10.33 7.29
C THR A 19 -9.42 -9.98 5.83
N ARG A 20 -9.07 -10.98 5.02
CA ARG A 20 -8.91 -10.88 3.58
C ARG A 20 -9.62 -12.05 2.92
N VAL A 21 -10.41 -11.77 1.89
CA VAL A 21 -11.17 -12.78 1.17
C VAL A 21 -11.02 -12.52 -0.32
N TRP A 22 -10.71 -13.56 -1.09
CA TRP A 22 -10.61 -13.48 -2.55
C TRP A 22 -10.88 -14.84 -3.18
N VAL A 23 -11.30 -14.83 -4.44
CA VAL A 23 -11.43 -16.04 -5.26
C VAL A 23 -10.26 -16.14 -6.22
N ARG A 24 -9.75 -17.35 -6.43
CA ARG A 24 -8.72 -17.63 -7.43
C ARG A 24 -8.85 -19.08 -7.90
N ASP A 25 -8.77 -19.29 -9.21
CA ASP A 25 -8.69 -20.63 -9.82
C ASP A 25 -9.79 -21.59 -9.31
N GLY A 26 -11.04 -21.09 -9.16
CA GLY A 26 -12.17 -21.89 -8.65
C GLY A 26 -12.21 -22.08 -7.12
N VAL A 27 -11.30 -21.44 -6.38
CA VAL A 27 -11.12 -21.64 -4.95
C VAL A 27 -11.29 -20.33 -4.18
N LEU A 28 -12.06 -20.40 -3.09
CA LEU A 28 -12.21 -19.32 -2.13
C LEU A 28 -11.05 -19.35 -1.13
N HIS A 29 -10.33 -18.24 -1.04
CA HIS A 29 -9.32 -18.04 -0.02
C HIS A 29 -9.80 -17.06 1.03
N TRP A 30 -9.71 -17.48 2.29
CA TRP A 30 -10.12 -16.70 3.44
C TRP A 30 -8.98 -16.61 4.44
N GLN A 31 -8.42 -15.42 4.63
CA GLN A 31 -7.37 -15.17 5.59
C GLN A 31 -7.87 -14.28 6.73
N ARG A 32 -7.79 -14.75 7.98
CA ARG A 32 -8.08 -13.95 9.18
C ARG A 32 -6.83 -13.87 10.05
N GLY A 33 -6.09 -12.77 9.90
CA GLY A 33 -4.82 -12.55 10.58
C GLY A 33 -3.77 -13.59 10.19
N ARG A 34 -3.56 -14.57 11.08
CA ARG A 34 -2.55 -15.64 10.92
C ARG A 34 -3.12 -16.92 10.33
N SER A 35 -4.44 -17.13 10.37
CA SER A 35 -5.08 -18.28 9.78
C SER A 35 -5.46 -17.98 8.34
N SER A 36 -5.13 -18.89 7.43
CA SER A 36 -5.68 -18.95 6.09
C SER A 36 -6.46 -20.25 5.93
N LEU A 37 -7.63 -20.13 5.34
CA LEU A 37 -8.54 -21.20 5.00
C LEU A 37 -8.75 -21.15 3.49
N THR A 38 -8.64 -22.29 2.85
CA THR A 38 -8.84 -22.45 1.41
C THR A 38 -10.00 -23.40 1.21
N VAL A 39 -11.07 -22.94 0.57
CA VAL A 39 -12.34 -23.65 0.38
C VAL A 39 -12.61 -23.79 -1.12
N PRO A 40 -12.58 -25.01 -1.69
CA PRO A 40 -12.94 -25.22 -3.08
C PRO A 40 -14.41 -24.88 -3.36
N GLY A 41 -14.72 -24.37 -4.56
CA GLY A 41 -16.09 -24.01 -4.96
C GLY A 41 -17.11 -25.15 -4.75
N ALA A 42 -16.71 -26.39 -5.03
CA ALA A 42 -17.53 -27.60 -4.84
C ALA A 42 -17.97 -27.84 -3.38
N ARG A 43 -17.26 -27.28 -2.40
CA ARG A 43 -17.58 -27.41 -0.97
C ARG A 43 -18.51 -26.31 -0.47
N ILE A 44 -18.74 -25.27 -1.27
CA ILE A 44 -19.59 -24.13 -0.92
C ILE A 44 -21.05 -24.50 -1.22
N ARG A 45 -21.92 -24.35 -0.22
CA ARG A 45 -23.34 -24.72 -0.30
C ARG A 45 -24.24 -23.54 -0.54
N ARG A 46 -23.93 -22.42 0.12
CA ARG A 46 -24.75 -21.21 0.07
C ARG A 46 -23.87 -19.98 0.19
N VAL A 47 -24.25 -18.95 -0.55
CA VAL A 47 -23.62 -17.63 -0.49
C VAL A 47 -24.73 -16.62 -0.29
N GLU A 48 -24.68 -15.90 0.82
CA GLU A 48 -25.62 -14.83 1.12
C GLU A 48 -24.89 -13.50 1.16
N CYS A 49 -25.45 -12.51 0.49
CA CYS A 49 -24.96 -11.14 0.48
C CYS A 49 -26.06 -10.25 1.03
N ALA A 50 -25.87 -9.70 2.22
CA ALA A 50 -26.79 -8.73 2.81
C ALA A 50 -26.04 -7.40 2.98
N GLU A 51 -26.35 -6.43 2.12
CA GLU A 51 -25.73 -5.09 2.04
C GLU A 51 -24.20 -5.11 2.24
N SER A 52 -23.76 -4.93 3.48
CA SER A 52 -22.36 -4.81 3.89
C SER A 52 -21.76 -6.11 4.46
N SER A 53 -22.49 -7.22 4.41
CA SER A 53 -22.07 -8.53 4.91
C SER A 53 -22.10 -9.59 3.82
N LEU A 54 -21.10 -10.47 3.85
CA LEU A 54 -20.97 -11.64 3.01
C LEU A 54 -20.89 -12.85 3.95
N GLN A 55 -21.83 -13.78 3.77
CA GLN A 55 -21.88 -15.05 4.46
C GLN A 55 -21.69 -16.19 3.44
N VAL A 56 -20.82 -17.13 3.77
CA VAL A 56 -20.52 -18.29 2.93
C VAL A 56 -20.63 -19.54 3.79
N ASP A 57 -21.59 -20.39 3.46
CA ASP A 57 -21.77 -21.69 4.10
C ASP A 57 -21.05 -22.74 3.25
N PHE A 58 -20.21 -23.55 3.90
CA PHE A 58 -19.39 -24.56 3.25
C PHE A 58 -19.32 -25.83 4.08
N LEU A 59 -18.91 -26.94 3.47
CA LEU A 59 -18.61 -28.18 4.17
C LEU A 59 -17.12 -28.23 4.51
N ASP A 60 -16.81 -28.38 5.80
CA ASP A 60 -15.43 -28.53 6.27
C ASP A 60 -14.86 -29.93 5.95
N GLU A 61 -13.61 -30.20 6.35
CA GLU A 61 -12.91 -31.48 6.14
C GLU A 61 -13.72 -32.68 6.65
N SER A 62 -14.44 -32.52 7.77
CA SER A 62 -15.32 -33.54 8.38
C SER A 62 -16.70 -33.67 7.71
N GLY A 63 -16.98 -32.91 6.66
CA GLY A 63 -18.31 -32.86 6.04
C GLY A 63 -19.36 -32.14 6.88
N THR A 64 -18.96 -31.50 7.97
CA THR A 64 -19.83 -30.66 8.82
C THR A 64 -20.02 -29.29 8.18
N ALA A 65 -21.24 -28.78 8.23
CA ALA A 65 -21.54 -27.43 7.78
C ALA A 65 -20.83 -26.39 8.67
N ALA A 66 -20.15 -25.44 8.03
CA ALA A 66 -19.47 -24.33 8.66
C ALA A 66 -19.79 -23.04 7.90
N THR A 67 -19.76 -21.91 8.61
CA THR A 67 -20.16 -20.61 8.06
C THR A 67 -19.03 -19.59 8.23
N LEU A 68 -18.66 -18.92 7.14
CA LEU A 68 -17.74 -17.78 7.16
C LEU A 68 -18.54 -16.50 7.00
N THR A 69 -18.34 -15.55 7.91
CA THR A 69 -18.97 -14.22 7.84
C THR A 69 -17.90 -13.13 7.80
N THR A 70 -18.08 -12.19 6.89
CA THR A 70 -17.25 -10.98 6.82
C THR A 70 -18.13 -9.78 6.53
N ARG A 71 -17.69 -8.62 7.02
CA ARG A 71 -18.33 -7.34 6.71
C ARG A 71 -17.36 -6.48 5.90
N HIS A 72 -17.87 -5.63 5.04
CA HIS A 72 -17.11 -4.61 4.36
C HIS A 72 -17.97 -3.37 4.19
N ARG A 73 -17.38 -2.20 4.41
CA ARG A 73 -18.11 -0.92 4.37
C ARG A 73 -18.73 -0.58 3.02
N ASN A 74 -18.19 -1.14 1.93
CA ASN A 74 -18.65 -0.87 0.57
C ASN A 74 -19.47 -2.10 0.11
N PRO A 75 -20.80 -1.96 -0.05
CA PRO A 75 -21.69 -3.06 -0.43
C PRO A 75 -21.45 -3.55 -1.86
N ALA A 76 -20.89 -2.72 -2.74
CA ALA A 76 -20.55 -3.15 -4.09
C ALA A 76 -19.42 -4.20 -4.07
N VAL A 77 -18.50 -4.11 -3.10
CA VAL A 77 -17.40 -5.08 -2.94
C VAL A 77 -17.92 -6.42 -2.43
N THR A 78 -18.85 -6.43 -1.48
CA THR A 78 -19.49 -7.67 -0.99
C THR A 78 -20.34 -8.30 -2.07
N ALA A 79 -21.11 -7.51 -2.82
CA ALA A 79 -21.93 -8.00 -3.93
C ALA A 79 -21.08 -8.60 -5.06
N ALA A 80 -20.01 -7.92 -5.49
CA ALA A 80 -19.13 -8.40 -6.54
C ALA A 80 -18.36 -9.65 -6.13
N LEU A 81 -17.78 -9.67 -4.91
CA LEU A 81 -17.12 -10.88 -4.40
C LEU A 81 -18.13 -12.03 -4.24
N GLY A 82 -19.35 -11.74 -3.78
CA GLY A 82 -20.42 -12.73 -3.69
C GLY A 82 -20.84 -13.29 -5.06
N ALA A 83 -20.81 -12.47 -6.12
CA ALA A 83 -21.04 -12.92 -7.48
C ALA A 83 -19.90 -13.83 -7.98
N GLU A 84 -18.64 -13.48 -7.69
CA GLU A 84 -17.49 -14.35 -8.02
C GLU A 84 -17.55 -15.70 -7.28
N ILE A 85 -17.96 -15.72 -6.00
CA ILE A 85 -18.11 -16.96 -5.26
C ILE A 85 -19.28 -17.80 -5.82
N ARG A 86 -20.40 -17.17 -6.23
CA ARG A 86 -21.50 -17.89 -6.87
C ARG A 86 -21.12 -18.49 -8.22
N ALA A 87 -20.27 -17.81 -9.00
CA ALA A 87 -19.77 -18.34 -10.26
C ALA A 87 -18.98 -19.65 -10.05
N ILE A 88 -18.04 -19.68 -9.09
CA ILE A 88 -17.26 -20.91 -8.82
C ILE A 88 -18.11 -22.06 -8.24
N VAL A 89 -19.26 -21.77 -7.63
CA VAL A 89 -20.23 -22.79 -7.20
C VAL A 89 -20.92 -23.41 -8.42
N GLY A 90 -21.28 -22.58 -9.40
CA GLY A 90 -21.91 -23.04 -10.64
C GLY A 90 -20.98 -23.87 -11.53
N ASP A 91 -19.70 -23.54 -11.57
CA ASP A 91 -18.69 -24.20 -12.40
C ASP A 91 -18.17 -25.53 -11.80
N ALA A 92 -18.45 -25.80 -10.52
CA ALA A 92 -17.98 -27.00 -9.84
C ALA A 92 -18.72 -28.25 -10.33
N ALA A 93 -18.07 -29.06 -11.16
CA ALA A 93 -18.62 -30.32 -11.65
C ALA A 93 -19.01 -31.26 -10.49
N PRO A 94 -20.21 -31.89 -10.53
CA PRO A 94 -20.76 -32.67 -9.42
C PRO A 94 -20.00 -33.96 -9.05
N GLY A 95 -18.90 -34.31 -9.75
CA GLY A 95 -18.13 -35.53 -9.53
C GLY A 95 -16.61 -35.36 -9.50
N GLY A 96 -16.08 -34.14 -9.59
CA GLY A 96 -14.63 -33.91 -9.50
C GLY A 96 -14.13 -34.16 -8.07
N SER A 97 -13.03 -34.91 -7.90
CA SER A 97 -12.44 -35.23 -6.59
C SER A 97 -12.35 -33.98 -5.71
N ALA A 98 -13.24 -33.88 -4.72
CA ALA A 98 -13.42 -32.65 -3.98
C ALA A 98 -12.21 -32.42 -3.08
N GLU A 99 -11.25 -31.61 -3.56
CA GLU A 99 -10.05 -31.24 -2.83
C GLU A 99 -10.43 -30.84 -1.40
N ALA A 100 -9.67 -31.30 -0.42
CA ALA A 100 -9.99 -31.03 0.98
C ALA A 100 -9.83 -29.53 1.26
N VAL A 101 -10.69 -29.00 2.14
CA VAL A 101 -10.48 -27.68 2.75
C VAL A 101 -9.11 -27.69 3.41
N ARG A 102 -8.32 -26.63 3.25
CA ARG A 102 -6.97 -26.55 3.85
C ARG A 102 -6.89 -25.39 4.81
N ARG A 103 -6.51 -25.67 6.06
CA ARG A 103 -6.24 -24.65 7.08
C ARG A 103 -4.74 -24.53 7.34
N GLN A 104 -4.19 -23.32 7.23
CA GLN A 104 -2.80 -23.02 7.57
C GLN A 104 -2.72 -21.89 8.59
N VAL A 105 -1.84 -22.03 9.58
CA VAL A 105 -1.55 -20.98 10.57
C VAL A 105 -0.09 -20.57 10.44
N ARG A 106 0.17 -19.33 10.04
CA ARG A 106 1.53 -18.81 9.93
C ARG A 106 2.09 -18.41 11.31
N ARG A 107 3.21 -19.02 11.71
CA ARG A 107 4.01 -18.56 12.86
C ARG A 107 4.81 -17.31 12.47
N VAL A 108 4.79 -16.28 13.31
CA VAL A 108 5.61 -15.07 13.12
C VAL A 108 6.82 -15.16 14.04
N TRP A 109 8.02 -15.17 13.46
CA TRP A 109 9.28 -15.08 14.21
C TRP A 109 9.70 -13.61 14.32
N PRO A 110 10.05 -13.10 15.53
CA PRO A 110 10.38 -11.68 15.76
C PRO A 110 11.66 -11.17 15.07
N VAL A 111 12.53 -12.06 14.55
CA VAL A 111 13.85 -11.70 13.99
C VAL A 111 13.78 -10.86 12.71
N ARG A 112 12.65 -10.87 11.98
CA ARG A 112 12.52 -10.11 10.71
C ARG A 112 12.44 -8.60 10.89
N ALA A 113 11.99 -8.10 12.05
CA ALA A 113 11.94 -6.66 12.33
C ALA A 113 13.35 -6.08 12.54
N VAL A 114 14.21 -6.81 13.25
CA VAL A 114 15.60 -6.39 13.55
C VAL A 114 16.50 -6.51 12.32
N ALA A 115 16.37 -7.59 11.54
CA ALA A 115 17.11 -7.75 10.29
C ALA A 115 16.77 -6.68 9.23
N GLY A 116 15.53 -6.18 9.24
CA GLY A 116 15.08 -5.10 8.36
C GLY A 116 15.72 -3.74 8.69
N LEU A 117 16.10 -3.51 9.94
CA LEU A 117 16.80 -2.30 10.37
C LEU A 117 18.27 -2.33 9.95
N VAL A 118 18.97 -3.44 10.22
CA VAL A 118 20.38 -3.65 9.86
C VAL A 118 20.59 -3.57 8.33
N ARG A 119 19.65 -4.12 7.55
CA ARG A 119 19.73 -4.08 6.08
C ARG A 119 19.54 -2.67 5.52
N ARG A 120 18.73 -1.82 6.16
CA ARG A 120 18.53 -0.41 5.77
C ARG A 120 19.75 0.47 6.04
N VAL A 121 20.53 0.15 7.07
CA VAL A 121 21.81 0.84 7.34
C VAL A 121 22.85 0.48 6.27
N ARG A 122 22.96 -0.80 5.89
CA ARG A 122 23.95 -1.25 4.88
C ARG A 122 23.56 -0.94 3.43
N HIS A 123 22.28 -0.96 3.09
CA HIS A 123 21.78 -0.80 1.70
C HIS A 123 20.80 0.38 1.56
N GLY A 124 20.92 1.40 2.43
CA GLY A 124 20.05 2.56 2.44
C GLY A 124 20.06 3.32 1.11
N SER A 125 18.93 3.94 0.76
CA SER A 125 18.77 4.74 -0.45
C SER A 125 19.79 5.89 -0.50
N ARG A 126 20.06 6.44 -1.69
CA ARG A 126 20.97 7.60 -1.88
C ARG A 126 20.68 8.75 -0.92
N TRP A 127 19.41 8.93 -0.54
CA TRP A 127 18.96 9.94 0.42
C TRP A 127 19.34 9.64 1.88
N TRP A 128 19.36 8.37 2.29
CA TRP A 128 19.85 8.00 3.63
C TRP A 128 21.34 8.29 3.76
N ARG A 129 22.11 7.98 2.71
CA ARG A 129 23.53 8.33 2.62
C ARG A 129 23.74 9.85 2.58
N ALA A 130 22.93 10.58 1.81
CA ALA A 130 22.99 12.04 1.76
C ALA A 130 22.64 12.69 3.11
N ALA A 131 21.65 12.17 3.84
CA ALA A 131 21.29 12.64 5.18
C ALA A 131 22.43 12.38 6.18
N THR A 132 23.08 11.22 6.12
CA THR A 132 24.27 10.91 6.93
C THR A 132 25.44 11.84 6.59
N VAL A 133 25.72 12.07 5.30
CA VAL A 133 26.80 12.96 4.86
C VAL A 133 26.53 14.41 5.29
N HIS A 134 25.30 14.89 5.15
CA HIS A 134 24.91 16.22 5.59
C HIS A 134 25.14 16.41 7.10
N LEU A 135 24.79 15.39 7.90
CA LEU A 135 24.99 15.41 9.36
C LEU A 135 26.48 15.36 9.74
N CYS A 136 27.28 14.54 9.06
CA CYS A 136 28.69 14.34 9.37
C CYS A 136 29.61 15.47 8.85
N VAL A 137 29.28 16.09 7.72
CA VAL A 137 30.15 17.07 7.05
C VAL A 137 29.67 18.51 7.28
N GLY A 138 28.35 18.74 7.28
CA GLY A 138 27.85 20.10 7.40
C GLY A 138 27.87 20.64 8.84
N LEU A 139 27.75 19.78 9.85
CA LEU A 139 27.84 20.19 11.25
C LEU A 139 29.25 20.74 11.58
N PRO A 140 30.37 20.09 11.20
CA PRO A 140 31.70 20.69 11.30
C PRO A 140 31.86 22.00 10.51
N ALA A 141 31.33 22.07 9.30
CA ALA A 141 31.46 23.25 8.44
C ALA A 141 30.72 24.47 9.00
N ALA A 142 29.54 24.28 9.60
CA ALA A 142 28.77 25.34 10.25
C ALA A 142 29.47 25.91 11.49
N ILE A 143 30.24 25.08 12.21
CA ILE A 143 31.05 25.49 13.37
C ILE A 143 32.27 26.31 12.94
N TRP A 144 32.78 26.10 11.72
CA TRP A 144 34.02 26.71 11.22
C TRP A 144 33.82 28.04 10.47
N LEU A 145 32.59 28.45 10.15
CA LEU A 145 32.33 29.69 9.40
C LEU A 145 32.36 30.94 10.30
N PRO A 146 33.20 31.95 9.99
CA PRO A 146 33.38 33.15 10.82
C PRO A 146 32.33 34.22 10.49
N VAL A 147 31.05 33.92 10.69
CA VAL A 147 29.96 34.90 10.50
C VAL A 147 29.45 35.32 11.86
N GLU A 148 29.49 36.61 12.20
CA GLU A 148 28.97 37.11 13.48
C GLU A 148 27.58 37.75 13.30
N PRO A 149 26.55 37.33 14.09
CA PRO A 149 26.62 36.37 15.19
C PRO A 149 26.62 34.91 14.71
N ARG A 150 27.63 34.12 15.16
CA ARG A 150 27.88 32.72 14.73
C ARG A 150 26.69 31.80 14.96
N PHE A 151 25.91 32.08 15.99
CA PHE A 151 24.69 31.35 16.32
C PHE A 151 23.66 31.38 15.18
N LEU A 152 23.49 32.51 14.47
CA LEU A 152 22.51 32.61 13.39
C LEU A 152 22.93 31.79 12.15
N GLY A 153 24.23 31.69 11.86
CA GLY A 153 24.76 30.85 10.78
C GLY A 153 24.56 29.35 11.05
N VAL A 154 24.78 28.91 12.30
CA VAL A 154 24.50 27.53 12.73
C VAL A 154 23.00 27.22 12.65
N VAL A 155 22.15 28.16 13.05
CA VAL A 155 20.69 28.01 12.96
C VAL A 155 20.23 27.96 11.49
N ALA A 156 20.72 28.85 10.63
CA ALA A 156 20.39 28.84 9.20
C ALA A 156 20.86 27.54 8.51
N TRP A 157 22.02 27.00 8.89
CA TRP A 157 22.51 25.71 8.40
C TRP A 157 21.59 24.54 8.80
N LEU A 158 21.11 24.52 10.05
CA LEU A 158 20.15 23.51 10.51
C LEU A 158 18.78 23.63 9.81
N VAL A 159 18.41 24.83 9.34
CA VAL A 159 17.12 25.13 8.72
C VAL A 159 17.12 24.94 7.21
N LEU A 160 18.27 25.04 6.53
CA LEU A 160 18.37 24.83 5.09
C LEU A 160 17.84 23.48 4.58
N PRO A 161 18.12 22.31 5.22
CA PRO A 161 17.53 21.04 4.81
C PRO A 161 16.02 20.96 5.11
N LEU A 162 15.49 21.85 5.94
CA LEU A 162 14.09 21.90 6.34
C LEU A 162 13.18 22.39 5.18
N CYS A 163 13.66 23.31 4.34
CA CYS A 163 12.90 23.80 3.16
C CYS A 163 12.57 22.70 2.13
N PRO A 164 13.52 21.92 1.59
CA PRO A 164 13.21 20.81 0.71
C PRO A 164 12.45 19.68 1.42
N ALA A 165 12.63 19.50 2.73
CA ALA A 165 11.85 18.56 3.52
C ALA A 165 10.38 18.99 3.65
N LEU A 166 10.10 20.29 3.84
CA LEU A 166 8.75 20.88 3.85
C LEU A 166 8.07 20.79 2.48
N LEU A 167 8.81 21.10 1.40
CA LEU A 167 8.29 20.98 0.04
C LEU A 167 7.95 19.52 -0.30
N ARG A 168 8.79 18.58 0.15
CA ARG A 168 8.51 17.14 0.05
C ARG A 168 7.35 16.72 0.92
N ALA A 169 7.22 17.24 2.14
CA ALA A 169 6.09 16.97 3.01
C ALA A 169 4.78 17.46 2.38
N TRP A 170 4.80 18.58 1.65
CA TRP A 170 3.67 19.07 0.87
C TRP A 170 3.27 18.12 -0.27
N VAL A 171 4.25 17.61 -1.04
CA VAL A 171 4.01 16.58 -2.06
C VAL A 171 3.42 15.31 -1.43
N VAL A 172 3.92 14.89 -0.27
CA VAL A 172 3.36 13.76 0.49
C VAL A 172 1.95 14.04 1.03
N MET A 173 1.62 15.29 1.34
CA MET A 173 0.26 15.70 1.72
C MET A 173 -0.73 15.61 0.55
N ALA A 174 -0.30 15.93 -0.67
CA ALA A 174 -1.12 15.70 -1.86
C ALA A 174 -1.35 14.18 -2.11
N GLU A 175 -0.34 13.35 -1.86
CA GLU A 175 -0.50 11.88 -1.87
C GLU A 175 -1.43 11.38 -0.74
N LEU A 176 -1.46 12.06 0.41
CA LEU A 176 -2.34 11.72 1.53
C LEU A 176 -3.82 11.94 1.22
N ASP A 177 -4.18 12.94 0.41
CA ASP A 177 -5.56 13.16 -0.02
C ASP A 177 -6.03 12.04 -0.95
N THR A 178 -5.22 11.73 -1.98
CA THR A 178 -5.44 10.58 -2.88
C THR A 178 -5.55 9.29 -2.07
N TRP A 179 -4.64 9.08 -1.11
CA TRP A 179 -4.68 7.94 -0.22
C TRP A 179 -5.93 7.93 0.67
N TRP A 180 -6.41 9.08 1.15
CA TRP A 180 -7.59 9.16 1.99
C TRP A 180 -8.86 8.83 1.22
N VAL A 181 -8.97 9.33 -0.01
CA VAL A 181 -10.02 8.99 -0.97
C VAL A 181 -9.98 7.49 -1.28
N MET A 182 -8.83 6.96 -1.68
CA MET A 182 -8.62 5.52 -1.90
C MET A 182 -8.89 4.70 -0.63
N ARG A 183 -8.50 5.22 0.54
CA ARG A 183 -8.76 4.58 1.83
C ARG A 183 -10.23 4.62 2.15
N ARG A 184 -11.07 5.54 1.68
CA ARG A 184 -12.52 5.59 1.97
C ARG A 184 -13.36 4.86 0.93
N ARG A 185 -13.03 5.01 -0.36
CA ARG A 185 -13.84 4.50 -1.48
C ARG A 185 -13.15 3.38 -2.25
N GLY A 186 -11.83 3.42 -2.28
CA GLY A 186 -11.03 2.54 -3.12
C GLY A 186 -11.26 1.06 -2.86
N VAL A 187 -11.29 0.31 -3.96
CA VAL A 187 -11.56 -1.12 -4.04
C VAL A 187 -10.26 -1.85 -4.30
N THR A 188 -9.99 -2.90 -3.53
CA THR A 188 -8.80 -3.72 -3.74
C THR A 188 -9.13 -4.82 -4.73
N VAL A 189 -8.34 -4.92 -5.80
CA VAL A 189 -8.42 -5.99 -6.79
C VAL A 189 -7.05 -6.58 -7.00
N ARG A 190 -7.02 -7.80 -7.55
CA ARG A 190 -5.78 -8.35 -8.06
C ARG A 190 -5.53 -7.79 -9.45
N ALA A 191 -4.28 -7.49 -9.74
CA ALA A 191 -3.85 -7.01 -11.04
C ALA A 191 -2.75 -7.90 -11.58
N ARG A 192 -2.74 -8.08 -12.90
CA ARG A 192 -1.60 -8.63 -13.62
C ARG A 192 -0.66 -7.48 -13.94
N PHE A 193 0.62 -7.63 -13.58
CA PHE A 193 1.63 -6.63 -13.85
C PHE A 193 2.45 -7.04 -15.06
N GLU A 194 2.58 -6.12 -15.99
CA GLU A 194 3.46 -6.23 -17.14
C GLU A 194 4.54 -5.16 -17.04
N SER A 195 5.78 -5.51 -17.35
CA SER A 195 6.87 -4.53 -17.39
C SER A 195 6.70 -3.64 -18.62
N ASP A 196 6.68 -2.33 -18.41
CA ASP A 196 6.65 -1.38 -19.51
C ASP A 196 8.07 -1.21 -20.06
N HIS A 197 8.38 -1.95 -21.12
CA HIS A 197 9.67 -1.88 -21.80
C HIS A 197 9.87 -0.59 -22.61
N GLN A 198 8.81 0.21 -22.80
CA GLN A 198 8.86 1.47 -23.54
C GLN A 198 9.16 2.67 -22.63
N SER A 199 8.97 2.55 -21.32
CA SER A 199 9.30 3.62 -20.40
C SER A 199 10.81 3.66 -20.12
N GLU A 200 11.39 4.87 -20.05
CA GLU A 200 12.77 5.07 -19.59
C GLU A 200 12.98 4.67 -18.11
N SER A 201 11.90 4.48 -17.36
CA SER A 201 11.95 4.10 -15.95
C SER A 201 12.00 2.58 -15.81
N ALA A 202 13.13 2.06 -15.32
CA ALA A 202 13.31 0.62 -15.01
C ALA A 202 12.31 0.06 -13.96
N THR A 203 11.41 0.89 -13.44
CA THR A 203 10.40 0.54 -12.44
C THR A 203 8.96 0.81 -12.89
N ALA A 204 8.72 1.17 -14.16
CA ALA A 204 7.35 1.32 -14.64
C ALA A 204 6.71 -0.03 -14.96
N TYR A 205 5.46 -0.18 -14.52
CA TYR A 205 4.65 -1.36 -14.78
C TYR A 205 3.27 -0.91 -15.27
N VAL A 206 2.69 -1.68 -16.18
CA VAL A 206 1.27 -1.60 -16.53
C VAL A 206 0.52 -2.63 -15.70
N ALA A 207 -0.44 -2.17 -14.89
CA ALA A 207 -1.31 -3.01 -14.10
C ALA A 207 -2.63 -3.23 -14.87
N HIS A 208 -2.89 -4.46 -15.27
CA HIS A 208 -4.12 -4.89 -15.91
C HIS A 208 -5.05 -5.52 -14.87
N PHE A 209 -6.26 -4.99 -14.73
CA PHE A 209 -7.22 -5.45 -13.73
C PHE A 209 -8.66 -5.34 -14.22
N ARG A 210 -9.56 -6.05 -13.53
CA ARG A 210 -10.99 -6.00 -13.79
C ARG A 210 -11.69 -5.13 -12.75
N THR A 211 -12.50 -4.16 -13.18
CA THR A 211 -13.32 -3.34 -12.29
C THR A 211 -14.45 -4.17 -11.69
N LEU A 212 -15.18 -3.60 -10.71
CA LEU A 212 -16.35 -4.25 -10.11
C LEU A 212 -17.46 -4.53 -11.15
N GLU A 213 -17.50 -3.74 -12.23
CA GLU A 213 -18.46 -3.87 -13.33
C GLU A 213 -18.03 -4.92 -14.36
N GLY A 214 -16.88 -5.55 -14.17
CA GLY A 214 -16.34 -6.55 -15.11
C GLY A 214 -15.53 -5.95 -16.26
N ARG A 215 -15.35 -4.64 -16.31
CA ARG A 215 -14.55 -3.97 -17.36
C ARG A 215 -13.05 -4.18 -17.10
N GLU A 216 -12.31 -4.56 -18.14
CA GLU A 216 -10.85 -4.60 -18.07
C GLU A 216 -10.27 -3.19 -18.24
N VAL A 217 -9.36 -2.83 -17.34
CA VAL A 217 -8.69 -1.53 -17.29
C VAL A 217 -7.20 -1.75 -17.10
N SER A 218 -6.41 -0.94 -17.81
CA SER A 218 -4.95 -0.88 -17.66
C SER A 218 -4.59 0.46 -17.02
N ALA A 219 -3.76 0.43 -15.98
CA ALA A 219 -3.27 1.62 -15.32
C ALA A 219 -1.74 1.59 -15.19
N TYR A 220 -1.11 2.73 -15.44
CA TYR A 220 0.33 2.88 -15.32
C TYR A 220 0.71 3.14 -13.86
N GLY A 221 1.68 2.38 -13.35
CA GLY A 221 2.13 2.49 -11.97
C GLY A 221 3.63 2.32 -11.82
N GLN A 222 4.22 3.07 -10.89
CA GLN A 222 5.65 2.98 -10.58
C GLN A 222 5.98 1.93 -9.50
N ILE A 223 4.95 1.30 -8.91
CA ILE A 223 5.13 0.41 -7.76
C ILE A 223 4.33 -0.87 -7.95
N ARG A 224 5.04 -1.98 -8.08
CA ARG A 224 4.44 -3.32 -7.98
C ARG A 224 4.20 -3.69 -6.52
N SER A 225 2.95 -4.00 -6.18
CA SER A 225 2.60 -4.57 -4.88
C SER A 225 3.12 -6.01 -4.79
N SER A 226 3.69 -6.39 -3.64
CA SER A 226 4.24 -7.74 -3.42
C SER A 226 3.20 -8.88 -3.40
N ARG A 227 1.93 -8.57 -3.59
CA ARG A 227 0.81 -9.53 -3.61
C ARG A 227 0.00 -9.48 -4.91
N ASP A 228 0.52 -8.75 -5.89
CA ASP A 228 -0.17 -8.46 -7.14
C ASP A 228 -1.57 -7.84 -6.90
N GLU A 229 -1.68 -6.99 -5.88
CA GLU A 229 -2.91 -6.31 -5.49
C GLU A 229 -2.75 -4.81 -5.66
N ILE A 230 -3.79 -4.19 -6.22
CA ILE A 230 -3.89 -2.75 -6.35
C ILE A 230 -5.18 -2.27 -5.72
N ARG A 231 -5.22 -0.99 -5.39
CA ARG A 231 -6.43 -0.29 -5.00
C ARG A 231 -6.74 0.76 -6.03
N TYR A 232 -7.95 0.73 -6.59
CA TYR A 232 -8.39 1.76 -7.54
C TYR A 232 -9.64 2.47 -7.01
N ASP A 233 -9.90 3.68 -7.50
CA ASP A 233 -11.15 4.40 -7.21
C ASP A 233 -12.23 3.94 -8.20
N PRO A 234 -13.38 3.41 -7.72
CA PRO A 234 -14.51 3.10 -8.59
C PRO A 234 -15.01 4.28 -9.44
N GLN A 235 -14.84 5.52 -8.97
CA GLN A 235 -15.27 6.72 -9.71
C GLN A 235 -14.27 7.14 -10.78
N ASP A 236 -12.99 6.81 -10.60
CA ASP A 236 -11.93 7.07 -11.57
C ASP A 236 -10.97 5.88 -11.62
N PRO A 237 -11.27 4.86 -12.45
CA PRO A 237 -10.46 3.64 -12.56
C PRO A 237 -9.05 3.87 -13.08
N SER A 238 -8.74 5.05 -13.62
CA SER A 238 -7.39 5.40 -14.06
C SER A 238 -6.45 5.64 -12.87
N GLN A 239 -7.01 6.02 -11.71
CA GLN A 239 -6.26 6.23 -10.49
C GLN A 239 -6.08 4.93 -9.74
N VAL A 240 -4.83 4.49 -9.65
CA VAL A 240 -4.46 3.23 -9.00
C VAL A 240 -3.32 3.48 -8.02
N ASP A 241 -3.49 2.98 -6.80
CA ASP A 241 -2.47 3.00 -5.76
C ASP A 241 -2.09 1.56 -5.35
N ALA A 242 -0.80 1.32 -5.22
CA ALA A 242 -0.29 0.05 -4.74
C ALA A 242 -0.44 0.02 -3.21
N VAL A 243 -1.40 -0.77 -2.70
CA VAL A 243 -1.80 -0.86 -1.28
C VAL A 243 -0.65 -0.51 -0.32
N PRO A 244 -0.58 0.74 0.17
CA PRO A 244 0.59 1.17 0.91
C PRO A 244 0.65 0.43 2.24
N ARG A 245 1.84 -0.08 2.59
CA ARG A 245 2.07 -0.65 3.92
C ARG A 245 1.79 0.44 4.96
N ALA A 246 1.06 0.13 6.03
CA ALA A 246 0.77 1.07 7.13
C ALA A 246 2.01 1.78 7.68
N THR A 247 3.19 1.19 7.50
CA THR A 247 4.50 1.78 7.80
C THR A 247 4.80 3.04 7.00
N ARG A 248 4.37 3.17 5.73
CA ARG A 248 4.55 4.41 4.95
C ARG A 248 3.71 5.55 5.51
N LEU A 249 2.49 5.25 5.97
CA LEU A 249 1.61 6.25 6.59
C LEU A 249 2.17 6.76 7.92
N ALA A 250 2.67 5.87 8.77
CA ALA A 250 3.29 6.25 10.03
C ALA A 250 4.55 7.10 9.80
N ILE A 251 5.33 6.79 8.76
CA ILE A 251 6.48 7.60 8.37
C ILE A 251 6.02 8.97 7.85
N ALA A 252 5.05 9.02 6.94
CA ALA A 252 4.52 10.27 6.37
C ALA A 252 3.91 11.21 7.43
N ALA A 253 3.05 10.67 8.30
CA ALA A 253 2.44 11.42 9.40
C ALA A 253 3.48 11.85 10.44
N GLY A 254 4.45 10.99 10.76
CA GLY A 254 5.58 11.33 11.63
C GLY A 254 6.42 12.46 11.05
N THR A 255 6.75 12.41 9.75
CA THR A 255 7.48 13.49 9.07
C THR A 255 6.67 14.78 8.99
N PHE A 256 5.34 14.72 8.87
CA PHE A 256 4.47 15.89 8.86
C PHE A 256 4.41 16.59 10.22
N MET A 257 4.19 15.85 11.31
CA MET A 257 4.19 16.40 12.67
C MET A 257 5.55 17.01 13.03
N LEU A 258 6.64 16.33 12.67
CA LEU A 258 7.99 16.83 12.87
C LEU A 258 8.25 18.09 12.02
N ALA A 259 7.78 18.14 10.77
CA ALA A 259 7.97 19.26 9.86
C ALA A 259 7.14 20.50 10.26
N GLY A 260 5.91 20.34 10.75
CA GLY A 260 5.06 21.48 11.14
C GLY A 260 5.55 22.20 12.39
N VAL A 261 5.90 21.46 13.44
CA VAL A 261 6.37 22.05 14.71
C VAL A 261 7.78 22.64 14.56
N VAL A 262 8.67 21.95 13.85
CA VAL A 262 10.05 22.44 13.63
C VAL A 262 10.09 23.53 12.56
N GLY A 263 9.24 23.46 11.52
CA GLY A 263 9.15 24.47 10.45
C GLY A 263 8.77 25.86 10.94
N VAL A 264 7.75 25.95 11.80
CA VAL A 264 7.32 27.24 12.38
C VAL A 264 8.35 27.79 13.35
N ALA A 265 8.91 26.93 14.21
CA ALA A 265 9.93 27.33 15.17
C ALA A 265 11.23 27.81 14.52
N ALA A 266 11.58 27.25 13.35
CA ALA A 266 12.88 27.50 12.71
C ALA A 266 12.84 28.48 11.52
N GLY A 267 11.67 28.77 10.95
CA GLY A 267 11.52 29.77 9.88
C GLY A 267 11.71 31.21 10.35
N LEU A 268 11.29 31.51 11.58
CA LEU A 268 11.39 32.85 12.18
C LEU A 268 12.84 33.36 12.31
N PRO A 269 13.79 32.60 12.89
CA PRO A 269 15.18 33.03 13.00
C PRO A 269 15.90 33.21 11.65
N ALA A 270 15.62 32.35 10.66
CA ALA A 270 16.25 32.43 9.34
C ALA A 270 15.78 33.65 8.56
N LEU A 271 14.49 34.01 8.67
CA LEU A 271 13.92 35.19 8.03
C LEU A 271 14.47 36.49 8.64
N VAL A 272 14.64 36.52 9.97
CA VAL A 272 15.32 37.63 10.67
C VAL A 272 16.78 37.75 10.24
N TRP A 273 17.52 36.64 10.11
CA TRP A 273 18.91 36.68 9.67
C TRP A 273 19.08 37.19 8.23
N LEU A 274 18.25 36.72 7.30
CA LEU A 274 18.26 37.18 5.91
C LEU A 274 17.97 38.69 5.81
N VAL A 275 17.02 39.20 6.58
CA VAL A 275 16.72 40.63 6.65
C VAL A 275 17.94 41.42 7.17
N LEU A 276 18.62 40.92 8.22
CA LEU A 276 19.83 41.56 8.76
C LEU A 276 21.00 41.55 7.75
N LEU A 277 21.17 40.46 7.00
CA LEU A 277 22.24 40.33 6.00
C LEU A 277 22.04 41.26 4.79
N VAL A 278 20.79 41.45 4.38
CA VAL A 278 20.44 42.42 3.33
C VAL A 278 20.59 43.85 3.86
N ALA A 279 20.18 44.11 5.10
CA ALA A 279 20.30 45.43 5.72
C ALA A 279 21.75 45.87 5.99
N GLN A 280 22.71 44.94 6.15
CA GLN A 280 24.14 45.25 6.30
C GLN A 280 24.86 45.52 4.97
N ARG A 281 24.22 45.24 3.82
CA ARG A 281 24.79 45.50 2.48
C ARG A 281 24.31 46.82 1.86
N PHE A 282 23.37 47.51 2.51
CA PHE A 282 22.93 48.87 2.20
C PHE A 282 23.37 49.82 3.32
#